data_AF-A0A845YJ08-F1
#
_entry.id   AF-A0A845YJ08-F1
#
_cell.length_a   1.000
_cell.length_b   1.000
_cell.length_c   1.000
_cell.angle_alpha   90.00
_cell.angle_beta   90.00
_cell.angle_gamma   90.00
#
_symmetry.space_group_name_H-M   'P 1'
#
loop_
_entity.id
_entity.type
_entity.pdbx_description
1 polymer ?
#
loop_
_entity_poly.entity_id
_entity_poly.type
_entity_poly.pdbx_seq_one_letter_code
_entity_poly.pdbx_strand_id
1 'polypeptide(L)' 'QHMYTLCLKKQNQQREIDIWQLCYRLCNTVDTSEGPITIDTGLLNLKIGDVDWIALDQKARRLIEKTFQELA' A
#
# COMPACT_ATOMS: atom_id res chain seq x y z
N GLN A 1 -2.02 16.68 -13.35
CA GLN A 1 -2.04 15.93 -12.07
C GLN A 1 -3.29 15.08 -12.10
N HIS A 2 -3.16 13.76 -12.26
CA HIS A 2 -4.31 12.85 -12.33
C HIS A 2 -4.49 12.15 -10.99
N MET A 3 -5.62 12.41 -10.34
CA MET A 3 -6.01 11.79 -9.08
C MET A 3 -6.82 10.54 -9.41
N TYR A 4 -6.33 9.37 -9.00
CA TYR A 4 -7.03 8.10 -9.17
C TYR A 4 -7.56 7.65 -7.81
N THR A 5 -8.89 7.60 -7.68
CA THR A 5 -9.55 7.23 -6.43
C THR A 5 -10.30 5.91 -6.59
N LEU A 6 -10.14 5.02 -5.61
CA LEU A 6 -10.97 3.84 -5.45
C LEU A 6 -12.12 4.15 -4.47
N CYS A 7 -13.37 3.99 -4.92
CA CYS A 7 -14.55 4.16 -4.08
C CYS A 7 -15.04 2.77 -3.63
N LEU A 8 -14.84 2.45 -2.36
CA LEU A 8 -15.32 1.22 -1.75
C LEU A 8 -16.67 1.45 -1.08
N LYS A 9 -17.63 0.54 -1.33
CA LYS A 9 -18.98 0.59 -0.76
C LYS A 9 -19.33 -0.74 -0.10
N LYS A 10 -19.86 -0.67 1.12
CA LYS A 10 -20.42 -1.81 1.87
C LYS A 10 -21.70 -1.35 2.55
N GLN A 11 -22.85 -1.86 2.11
CA GLN A 11 -24.17 -1.43 2.61
C GLN A 11 -24.33 0.11 2.57
N ASN A 12 -24.53 0.77 3.71
CA ASN A 12 -24.66 2.23 3.83
C ASN A 12 -23.32 2.95 4.06
N GLN A 13 -22.18 2.25 4.02
CA GLN A 13 -20.86 2.83 4.19
C GLN A 13 -20.15 3.01 2.85
N GLN A 14 -19.44 4.13 2.71
CA GLN A 14 -18.59 4.45 1.58
C GLN A 14 -17.26 5.01 2.08
N ARG A 15 -16.16 4.61 1.45
CA ARG A 15 -14.86 5.28 1.61
C ARG A 15 -14.19 5.50 0.25
N GLU A 16 -13.51 6.63 0.14
CA GLU A 16 -12.64 6.96 -0.99
C GLU A 16 -11.19 6.80 -0.58
N ILE A 17 -10.42 6.12 -1.42
CA ILE A 17 -9.01 5.86 -1.20
C ILE A 17 -8.23 6.39 -2.39
N ASP A 18 -7.20 7.19 -2.12
CA ASP A 18 -6.24 7.59 -3.14
C ASP A 18 -5.32 6.39 -3.47
N ILE A 19 -5.38 5.94 -4.73
CA ILE A 19 -4.60 4.79 -5.21
C ILE A 19 -3.10 5.10 -5.13
N TRP A 20 -2.68 6.34 -5.37
CA TRP A 20 -1.26 6.71 -5.28
C TRP A 20 -0.75 6.64 -3.85
N GLN A 21 -1.55 7.09 -2.88
CA GLN A 21 -1.20 6.97 -1.46
C GLN A 21 -1.09 5.50 -1.04
N LEU A 22 -1.97 4.64 -1.56
CA LEU A 22 -1.91 3.20 -1.31
C LEU A 22 -0.64 2.57 -1.86
N CYS A 23 -0.29 2.88 -3.12
CA CYS A 23 0.95 2.42 -3.75
C CYS A 23 2.19 2.97 -3.02
N TYR A 24 2.13 4.19 -2.52
CA TYR A 24 3.23 4.79 -1.76
C TYR A 24 3.47 4.05 -0.43
N ARG A 25 2.41 3.72 0.30
CA ARG A 25 2.48 2.91 1.53
C ARG A 25 3.05 1.51 1.29
N LEU A 26 2.87 0.95 0.10
CA LEU A 26 3.38 -0.38 -0.23
C LEU A 26 4.90 -0.46 -0.10
N CYS A 27 5.63 0.56 -0.54
CA CYS A 27 7.09 0.54 -0.58
C CYS A 27 7.77 0.92 0.76
N ASN A 28 6.99 1.42 1.72
CA ASN A 28 7.51 2.02 2.95
C ASN A 28 7.12 1.21 4.19
N THR A 29 7.89 1.36 5.29
CA THR A 29 7.59 0.74 6.59
C THR A 29 6.89 1.68 7.57
N VAL A 30 7.02 3.00 7.37
CA VAL A 30 6.48 4.02 8.26
C VAL A 30 5.70 5.04 7.45
N ASP A 31 4.46 5.29 7.87
CA ASP A 31 3.57 6.29 7.27
C ASP A 31 3.67 7.58 8.10
N THR A 32 4.73 8.36 7.87
CA THR A 32 4.88 9.69 8.47
C THR A 32 4.89 10.73 7.37
N SER A 33 3.88 11.60 7.38
CA SER A 33 3.77 12.76 6.51
C SER A 33 4.85 13.82 6.73
N GLU A 34 5.69 13.69 7.78
CA GLU A 34 6.66 14.71 8.20
C GLU A 34 8.05 14.15 8.58
N GLY A 35 8.43 12.97 8.06
CA GLY A 35 9.70 12.33 8.42
C GLY A 35 10.44 11.68 7.25
N PRO A 36 11.73 11.33 7.42
CA PRO A 36 12.48 10.57 6.41
C PRO A 36 11.79 9.23 6.17
N ILE A 37 11.53 8.96 4.89
CA ILE A 37 10.87 7.74 4.45
C ILE A 37 11.83 6.58 4.69
N THR A 38 11.36 5.57 5.40
CA THR A 38 12.08 4.30 5.51
C THR A 38 11.53 3.34 4.47
N ILE A 39 12.37 3.01 3.48
CA ILE A 39 12.07 1.99 2.48
C ILE A 39 12.02 0.63 3.16
N ASP A 40 11.01 -0.17 2.82
CA ASP A 40 10.95 -1.55 3.24
C ASP A 40 11.96 -2.39 2.47
N THR A 41 13.17 -2.51 3.00
CA THR A 41 14.24 -3.33 2.40
C THR A 41 13.88 -4.81 2.35
N GLY A 42 12.84 -5.27 3.08
CA GLY A 42 12.30 -6.61 2.95
C GLY A 42 11.65 -6.91 1.59
N LEU A 43 11.38 -5.87 0.79
CA LEU A 43 10.92 -5.99 -0.59
C LEU A 43 12.06 -6.20 -1.60
N LEU A 44 13.32 -6.19 -1.14
CA LEU A 44 14.49 -6.33 -2.01
C LEU A 44 15.14 -7.69 -1.78
N ASN A 45 15.38 -8.42 -2.87
CA ASN A 45 16.25 -9.58 -2.86
C ASN A 45 17.71 -9.12 -2.93
N LEU A 46 18.32 -8.95 -1.75
CA LEU A 46 19.71 -8.47 -1.62
C LEU A 46 20.76 -9.40 -2.24
N LYS A 47 20.43 -10.67 -2.52
CA LYS A 47 21.36 -11.62 -3.16
C LYS A 47 21.43 -11.41 -4.67
N ILE A 48 20.31 -11.10 -5.30
CA ILE A 48 20.19 -10.93 -6.75
C ILE A 48 20.29 -9.44 -7.12
N GLY A 49 20.09 -8.55 -6.16
CA GLY A 49 20.11 -7.10 -6.37
C GLY A 49 18.86 -6.58 -7.07
N ASP A 50 17.72 -7.26 -6.89
CA ASP A 50 16.45 -6.94 -7.54
C ASP A 50 15.27 -6.97 -6.55
N VAL A 51 14.09 -6.57 -6.98
CA VAL A 51 12.85 -6.61 -6.20
C VAL A 51 12.41 -8.06 -5.96
N ASP A 52 12.03 -8.37 -4.74
CA ASP A 52 11.29 -9.59 -4.43
C ASP A 52 9.81 -9.39 -4.81
N TRP A 53 9.48 -9.74 -6.05
CA TRP A 53 8.13 -9.60 -6.60
C TRP A 53 7.08 -10.41 -5.83
N ILE A 54 7.47 -11.53 -5.22
CA ILE A 54 6.56 -12.36 -4.41
C ILE A 54 6.25 -11.64 -3.10
N ALA A 55 7.26 -11.11 -2.43
CA ALA A 55 7.07 -10.32 -1.21
C ALA A 55 6.24 -9.06 -1.46
N LEU A 56 6.47 -8.39 -2.60
CA LEU A 56 5.70 -7.21 -3.02
C LEU A 56 4.22 -7.54 -3.22
N ASP A 57 3.90 -8.60 -3.97
CA ASP A 57 2.52 -9.05 -4.19
C ASP A 57 1.82 -9.41 -2.88
N GLN A 58 2.49 -10.17 -2.01
CA GLN A 58 1.95 -10.52 -0.70
C GLN A 58 1.71 -9.30 0.19
N LYS A 59 2.59 -8.29 0.13
CA LYS A 59 2.39 -7.04 0.87
C LYS A 59 1.23 -6.23 0.28
N ALA A 60 1.10 -6.17 -1.04
CA ALA A 60 -0.01 -5.51 -1.72
C ALA A 60 -1.35 -6.16 -1.35
N ARG A 61 -1.43 -7.49 -1.39
CA ARG A 61 -2.62 -8.25 -0.97
C ARG A 61 -3.02 -7.93 0.47
N ARG A 62 -2.09 -7.98 1.42
CA ARG A 62 -2.36 -7.65 2.84
C ARG A 62 -2.84 -6.21 3.02
N LEU A 63 -2.25 -5.27 2.27
CA LEU A 63 -2.64 -3.87 2.31
C LEU A 63 -4.08 -3.67 1.81
N ILE A 64 -4.45 -4.34 0.72
CA ILE A 64 -5.83 -4.35 0.19
C ILE A 64 -6.78 -5.01 1.19
N GLU A 65 -6.47 -6.20 1.71
CA GLU A 65 -7.31 -6.88 2.71
C GLU A 65 -7.57 -5.98 3.93
N LYS A 66 -6.53 -5.32 4.45
CA LYS A 66 -6.68 -4.34 5.56
C LYS A 66 -7.57 -3.16 5.17
N THR A 67 -7.39 -2.62 3.98
CA THR A 67 -8.20 -1.51 3.46
C THR A 67 -9.69 -1.88 3.40
N PHE A 68 -10.01 -3.12 3.02
CA PHE A 68 -11.38 -3.63 3.00
C PHE A 68 -11.92 -3.92 4.42
N GLN A 69 -11.07 -4.36 5.35
CA GLN A 69 -11.45 -4.56 6.76
C GLN A 69 -11.78 -3.26 7.48
N GLU A 70 -11.16 -2.13 7.11
CA GLU A 70 -11.47 -0.80 7.68
C GLU A 70 -12.87 -0.27 7.26
N LEU A 71 -13.53 -0.94 6.32
CA LEU A 71 -14.93 -0.75 5.94
C LEU A 71 -15.87 -1.82 6.54
N ALA A 72 -15.36 -2.78 7.31
CA ALA A 72 -16.14 -3.92 7.74
C ALA A 72 -16.96 -3.65 9.00
#